data_AF-A0A2N0M0J9-F1
#
_entry.id   AF-A0A2N0M0J9-F1
#
_cell.length_a   1.000
_cell.length_b   1.000
_cell.length_c   1.000
_cell.angle_alpha   90.00
_cell.angle_beta   90.00
_cell.angle_gamma   90.00
#
_symmetry.space_group_name_H-M   'P 1'
#
loop_
_entity.id
_entity.type
_entity.pdbx_description
1 polymer ?
#
loop_
_entity_poly.entity_id
_entity_poly.type
_entity_poly.pdbx_seq_one_letter_code
_entity_poly.pdbx_strand_id
1 'polypeptide(L)' 'MYGADEGGGNGGGNGCGGGPPDGKGKPSSPPGNDISQWGQAISTDGNGRPDLFELDLGGGNKLFTHVISANKQST' A
#
# COMPACT_ATOMS: atom_id res chain seq x y z
N MET A 1 31.56 26.81 -31.67
CA MET A 1 31.97 25.48 -31.16
C MET A 1 30.85 25.02 -30.23
N TYR A 2 30.09 24.00 -30.68
CA TYR A 2 29.15 23.06 -30.01
C TYR A 2 28.25 23.60 -28.87
N GLY A 3 26.92 23.40 -28.78
CA GLY A 3 26.02 22.32 -29.16
C GLY A 3 25.02 22.21 -27.98
N ALA A 4 23.73 22.43 -28.19
CA ALA A 4 22.67 21.42 -28.31
C ALA A 4 21.81 21.30 -27.03
N ASP A 5 20.51 21.17 -27.26
CA ASP A 5 19.37 21.07 -26.35
C ASP A 5 19.25 19.66 -25.74
N GLU A 6 19.02 19.55 -24.43
CA GLU A 6 18.37 18.41 -23.75
C GLU A 6 17.81 18.99 -22.43
N GLY A 7 16.51 19.09 -22.14
CA GLY A 7 15.50 18.03 -22.20
C GLY A 7 15.38 17.39 -20.82
N GLY A 8 14.39 17.77 -20.00
CA GLY A 8 14.12 17.03 -18.75
C GLY A 8 13.30 17.76 -17.69
N GLY A 9 12.01 18.00 -17.94
CA GLY A 9 11.06 18.21 -16.85
C GLY A 9 10.79 16.89 -16.13
N ASN A 10 10.92 16.88 -14.81
CA ASN A 10 10.29 15.91 -13.91
C ASN A 10 9.70 16.75 -12.77
N GLY A 11 8.38 16.94 -12.69
CA GLY A 11 7.42 15.85 -12.55
C GLY A 11 7.23 15.65 -11.05
N GLY A 12 6.21 16.31 -10.49
CA GLY A 12 5.96 16.38 -9.05
C GLY A 12 5.87 15.00 -8.40
N GLY A 13 6.81 14.72 -7.50
CA GLY A 13 6.70 13.62 -6.55
C GLY A 13 5.90 14.11 -5.35
N ASN A 14 4.61 13.82 -5.33
CA ASN A 14 3.80 13.91 -4.12
C ASN A 14 4.30 12.83 -3.15
N GLY A 15 5.29 13.18 -2.32
CA GLY A 15 5.77 12.34 -1.22
C GLY A 15 4.78 12.36 -0.06
N CYS A 16 3.59 11.80 -0.26
CA CYS A 16 2.69 11.48 0.84
C CYS A 16 3.07 10.10 1.39
N GLY A 17 3.78 10.09 2.51
CA GLY A 17 4.12 8.84 3.18
C GLY A 17 5.22 9.01 4.20
N GLY A 18 5.06 9.94 5.14
CA GLY A 18 5.78 9.85 6.41
C GLY A 18 5.48 8.48 7.00
N GLY A 19 6.52 7.68 7.24
CA GLY A 19 6.38 6.36 7.85
C GLY A 19 5.56 6.44 9.13
N PRO A 20 4.75 5.41 9.45
CA PRO A 20 3.93 5.45 10.65
C PRO A 20 4.84 5.63 11.88
N PRO A 21 4.44 6.50 12.84
CA PRO A 21 5.23 6.78 14.02
C PRO A 21 5.42 5.50 14.85
N ASP A 22 6.63 5.34 15.36
CA ASP A 22 7.02 4.27 16.26
C ASP A 22 6.01 4.10 17.42
N GLY A 23 5.43 2.91 17.49
CA GLY A 23 4.90 2.31 18.71
C GLY A 23 3.79 3.07 19.42
N LYS A 24 2.54 2.86 19.01
CA LYS A 24 1.39 2.94 19.95
C LYS A 24 0.34 1.88 19.62
N GLY A 25 0.20 0.92 20.54
CA GLY A 25 -1.00 0.10 20.75
C GLY A 25 -1.27 -0.92 19.65
N LYS A 26 -1.14 -2.21 20.00
CA LYS A 26 -1.64 -3.31 19.17
C LYS A 26 -3.15 -3.09 18.95
N PRO A 27 -3.66 -3.11 17.70
CA PRO A 27 -5.09 -3.17 17.48
C PRO A 27 -5.61 -4.47 18.11
N SER A 28 -6.51 -4.37 19.08
CA SER A 28 -7.12 -5.53 19.76
C SER A 28 -8.29 -6.13 18.97
N SER A 29 -8.59 -5.58 17.79
CA SER A 29 -9.66 -6.02 16.90
C SER A 29 -9.05 -6.36 15.54
N PRO A 30 -9.60 -7.34 14.80
CA PRO A 30 -9.26 -7.52 13.40
C PRO A 30 -9.38 -6.17 12.68
N PRO A 31 -8.45 -5.83 11.78
CA PRO A 31 -8.58 -4.62 10.98
C PRO A 31 -9.95 -4.58 10.29
N GLY A 32 -10.64 -3.44 10.38
CA GLY A 32 -11.96 -3.23 9.78
C GLY A 32 -11.88 -3.03 8.27
N ASN A 33 -12.89 -2.37 7.68
CA ASN A 33 -12.90 -2.03 6.25
C ASN A 33 -11.90 -0.92 5.85
N ASP A 34 -11.18 -0.35 6.81
CA ASP A 34 -10.23 0.74 6.58
C ASP A 34 -8.86 0.20 6.17
N ILE A 35 -8.47 0.46 4.92
CA ILE A 35 -7.21 -0.03 4.31
C ILE A 35 -5.97 0.34 5.13
N SER A 36 -5.97 1.51 5.79
CA SER A 36 -4.84 1.97 6.62
C SER A 36 -4.55 1.04 7.81
N GLN A 37 -5.50 0.19 8.20
CA GLN A 37 -5.35 -0.78 9.28
C GLN A 37 -4.74 -2.11 8.81
N TRP A 38 -4.62 -2.34 7.50
CA TRP A 38 -4.17 -3.62 6.93
C TRP A 38 -2.65 -3.71 6.79
N GLY A 39 -1.95 -2.59 6.94
CA GLY A 39 -0.50 -2.52 6.79
C GLY A 39 -0.08 -2.25 5.35
N GLN A 40 1.05 -2.82 4.95
CA GLN A 40 1.67 -2.58 3.64
C GLN A 40 1.17 -3.60 2.62
N ALA A 41 0.86 -3.14 1.41
CA ALA A 41 0.54 -4.03 0.29
C ALA A 41 1.80 -4.80 -0.15
N ILE A 42 1.67 -6.12 -0.29
CA ILE A 42 2.76 -7.02 -0.68
C ILE A 42 2.43 -7.85 -1.93
N SER A 43 1.19 -7.81 -2.41
CA SER A 43 0.74 -8.46 -3.65
C SER A 43 -0.36 -7.64 -4.33
N THR A 44 -0.57 -7.92 -5.62
CA THR A 44 -1.68 -7.41 -6.41
C THR A 44 -2.40 -8.55 -7.13
N ASP A 45 -3.71 -8.40 -7.32
CA ASP A 45 -4.53 -9.32 -8.12
C ASP A 45 -4.19 -9.25 -9.62
N GLY A 46 -4.85 -10.09 -10.43
CA GLY A 46 -4.69 -10.10 -11.88
C GLY A 46 -5.09 -8.81 -12.61
N ASN A 47 -5.73 -7.85 -11.91
CA ASN A 47 -6.08 -6.53 -12.43
C ASN A 47 -5.17 -5.42 -11.89
N GLY A 48 -4.11 -5.76 -11.15
CA GLY A 48 -3.18 -4.80 -10.55
C GLY A 48 -3.70 -4.10 -9.28
N ARG A 49 -4.77 -4.61 -8.67
CA ARG A 49 -5.29 -4.06 -7.40
C ARG A 49 -4.58 -4.73 -6.23
N PRO A 50 -4.14 -4.01 -5.19
CA PRO A 50 -3.61 -4.63 -3.99
C PRO A 50 -4.57 -5.65 -3.40
N ASP A 51 -4.10 -6.88 -3.20
CA ASP A 51 -4.93 -8.01 -2.75
C ASP A 51 -4.38 -8.73 -1.51
N LEU A 52 -3.09 -8.57 -1.19
CA LEU A 52 -2.48 -9.05 0.04
C LEU A 52 -1.74 -7.94 0.76
N PHE A 53 -2.02 -7.82 2.05
CA PHE A 53 -1.40 -6.85 2.94
C PHE A 53 -0.74 -7.55 4.12
N GLU A 54 0.36 -6.98 4.58
CA GLU A 54 1.09 -7.42 5.77
C GLU A 54 1.18 -6.28 6.80
N LEU A 55 0.79 -6.60 8.04
CA LEU A 55 1.01 -5.74 9.20
C LEU A 55 1.92 -6.46 10.19
N ASP A 56 3.07 -5.85 10.49
CA ASP A 56 3.95 -6.30 11.57
C ASP A 56 3.39 -5.86 12.92
N LEU A 57 3.14 -6.82 13.82
CA LEU A 57 2.64 -6.59 15.17
C LEU A 57 3.76 -6.57 16.24
N GLY A 58 5.01 -6.73 15.80
CA GLY A 58 6.20 -6.85 16.62
C GLY A 58 6.41 -8.25 17.20
N GLY A 59 7.66 -8.50 17.63
CA GLY A 59 8.04 -9.77 18.27
C GLY A 59 7.91 -11.00 17.37
N GLY A 60 8.09 -10.82 16.06
CA GLY A 60 7.97 -11.89 15.06
C GLY A 60 6.53 -12.22 14.65
N ASN A 61 5.54 -11.49 15.14
CA ASN A 61 4.13 -11.73 14.80
C ASN A 61 3.70 -10.85 13.64
N LYS A 62 3.02 -11.44 12.65
CA LYS A 62 2.49 -10.75 11.48
C LYS A 62 1.00 -11.05 11.31
N LEU A 63 0.26 -10.06 10.83
CA LEU A 63 -1.12 -10.20 10.38
C LEU A 63 -1.17 -10.05 8.86
N PHE A 64 -1.84 -10.99 8.20
CA PHE A 64 -2.06 -10.94 6.76
C PHE A 64 -3.54 -10.71 6.47
N THR A 65 -3.83 -9.74 5.62
CA THR A 65 -5.18 -9.45 5.12
C THR A 65 -5.23 -9.74 3.63
N HIS A 66 -6.06 -10.71 3.22
CA HIS A 66 -6.30 -11.04 1.81
C HIS A 66 -7.66 -10.49 1.40
N VAL A 67 -7.67 -9.62 0.39
CA VAL A 67 -8.88 -8.99 -0.16
C VAL A 67 -9.24 -9.67 -1.47
N ILE A 68 -10.44 -10.24 -1.53
CA ILE A 68 -11.00 -10.83 -2.76
C ILE A 68 -12.04 -9.86 -3.31
N SER A 69 -11.74 -9.25 -4.46
CA SER A 69 -12.66 -8.37 -5.17
C SER A 69 -13.48 -9.16 -6.19
N ALA A 70 -14.80 -8.98 -6.18
CA ALA A 70 -15.69 -9.52 -7.19
C ALA A 70 -16.56 -8.40 -7.76
N ASN A 71 -16.58 -8.26 -9.09
CA ASN A 71 -17.55 -7.41 -9.76
C ASN A 71 -18.87 -8.17 -9.88
N LYS A 72 -19.98 -7.52 -9.55
CA LYS A 72 -21.31 -8.07 -9.88
C LYS A 72 -21.42 -8.14 -11.40
N GLN A 73 -21.62 -9.34 -11.94
CA GLN A 73 -21.96 -9.47 -13.36
C GLN A 73 -23.37 -8.90 -13.57
N SER A 74 -23.51 -7.92 -14.46
CA SER A 74 -24.82 -7.49 -14.93
C SER A 74 -25.21 -8.44 -16.05
N THR A 75 -26.16 -9.34 -15.77
CA THR A 75 -26.92 -10.10 -16.77
C THR A 75 -27.92 -9.22 -17.49
#